data_AF-A0A3A6QW25-F1
#
_entry.id   AF-A0A3A6QW25-F1
#
_cell.length_a   1.000
_cell.length_b   1.000
_cell.length_c   1.000
_cell.angle_alpha   90.00
_cell.angle_beta   90.00
_cell.angle_gamma   90.00
#
_symmetry.space_group_name_H-M   'P 1'
#
loop_
_entity.id
_entity.type
_entity.pdbx_description
1 polymer ?
#
loop_
_entity_poly.entity_id
_entity_poly.type
_entity_poly.pdbx_seq_one_letter_code
_entity_poly.pdbx_strand_id
1 'polypeptide(L)'
;MNTNSFLAPKSSFRWLLSYQGSHTYECTFGGKDFRIEVQVARERYPQHSTLTKQEFEKSVNSSVGFIKGDPLKITPEFVASFNRHRYSDWMEQVSKMRADPDRYGDYMPSGFNIYVGAVYGPEGWTPTQRFEEVRALAGVPLEVALDAALRTH
;
A
#
# COMPACT_ATOMS: atom_id res chain seq x y z
N MET A 1 -37.07 -3.62 22.21
CA MET A 1 -36.47 -3.20 20.92
C MET A 1 -35.01 -3.65 20.95
N ASN A 2 -34.68 -4.75 20.29
CA ASN A 2 -33.30 -5.24 20.21
C ASN A 2 -32.54 -4.40 19.20
N THR A 3 -31.60 -3.58 19.67
CA THR A 3 -30.58 -2.94 18.85
C THR A 3 -29.65 -4.03 18.33
N ASN A 4 -29.98 -4.60 17.17
CA ASN A 4 -29.01 -5.29 16.34
C ASN A 4 -27.93 -4.28 15.98
N SER A 5 -26.88 -4.21 16.80
CA SER A 5 -25.60 -3.67 16.40
C SER A 5 -25.09 -4.57 15.28
N PHE A 6 -25.41 -4.23 14.03
CA PHE A 6 -24.67 -4.72 12.89
C PHE A 6 -23.22 -4.26 13.08
N LEU A 7 -22.40 -5.09 13.71
CA LEU A 7 -20.97 -4.90 13.79
C LEU A 7 -20.51 -4.72 12.35
N ALA A 8 -20.02 -3.53 12.01
CA ALA A 8 -19.41 -3.29 10.72
C ALA A 8 -18.37 -4.41 10.50
N PRO A 9 -18.38 -5.09 9.35
CA PRO A 9 -17.48 -6.22 9.11
C PRO A 9 -16.05 -5.75 9.33
N LYS A 10 -15.37 -6.38 10.30
CA LYS A 10 -14.02 -6.01 10.73
C LYS A 10 -13.07 -6.10 9.53
N SER A 11 -12.45 -4.98 9.15
CA SER A 11 -11.43 -4.99 8.11
C SER A 11 -10.17 -5.70 8.63
N SER A 12 -9.57 -6.56 7.80
CA SER A 12 -8.31 -7.22 8.11
C SER A 12 -7.37 -7.18 6.90
N PHE A 13 -6.08 -7.06 7.16
CA PHE A 13 -5.04 -7.02 6.15
C PHE A 13 -3.88 -7.87 6.65
N ARG A 14 -3.65 -9.02 6.01
CA ARG A 14 -2.58 -9.96 6.39
C ARG A 14 -1.53 -9.99 5.31
N TRP A 15 -0.30 -9.63 5.65
CA TRP A 15 0.84 -9.86 4.76
C TRP A 15 0.99 -11.35 4.47
N LEU A 16 1.14 -11.70 3.19
CA LEU A 16 1.26 -13.09 2.74
C LEU A 16 2.69 -13.41 2.32
N LEU A 17 3.25 -12.61 1.41
CA LEU A 17 4.60 -12.80 0.90
C LEU A 17 5.18 -11.49 0.33
N SER A 18 6.50 -11.50 0.17
CA SER A 18 7.24 -10.50 -0.59
C SER A 18 8.01 -11.19 -1.71
N TYR A 19 7.85 -10.71 -2.94
CA TYR A 19 8.55 -11.24 -4.11
C TYR A 19 8.76 -10.12 -5.12
N GLN A 20 9.98 -10.00 -5.65
CA GLN A 20 10.36 -9.03 -6.69
C GLN A 20 9.78 -7.62 -6.44
N GLY A 21 10.15 -7.03 -5.30
CA GLY A 21 9.79 -5.64 -5.00
C GLY A 21 8.30 -5.43 -4.75
N SER A 22 7.54 -6.51 -4.59
CA SER A 22 6.10 -6.49 -4.44
C SER A 22 5.67 -7.24 -3.18
N HIS A 23 4.67 -6.71 -2.49
CA HIS A 23 4.08 -7.30 -1.29
C HIS A 23 2.64 -7.73 -1.58
N THR A 24 2.33 -8.99 -1.32
CA THR A 24 0.97 -9.51 -1.43
C THR A 24 0.29 -9.53 -0.07
N TYR A 25 -0.97 -9.11 -0.03
CA TYR A 25 -1.81 -9.13 1.16
C TYR A 25 -3.10 -9.90 0.91
N GLU A 26 -3.54 -10.66 1.91
CA GLU A 26 -4.92 -11.13 2.01
C GLU A 26 -5.74 -10.11 2.79
N CYS A 27 -6.90 -9.75 2.26
CA CYS A 27 -7.72 -8.68 2.79
C CYS A 27 -9.15 -9.14 3.00
N THR A 28 -9.73 -8.76 4.13
CA THR A 28 -11.17 -8.79 4.36
C THR A 28 -11.64 -7.36 4.50
N PHE A 29 -12.57 -6.91 3.64
CA PHE A 29 -13.13 -5.56 3.72
C PHE A 29 -14.58 -5.55 3.21
N GLY A 30 -15.49 -4.89 3.95
CA GLY A 30 -16.91 -4.85 3.57
C GLY A 30 -17.56 -6.24 3.46
N GLY A 31 -17.10 -7.22 4.26
CA GLY A 31 -17.58 -8.61 4.23
C GLY A 31 -17.10 -9.41 3.00
N LYS A 32 -16.13 -8.90 2.25
CA LYS A 32 -15.54 -9.56 1.08
C LYS A 32 -14.08 -9.88 1.35
N ASP A 33 -13.68 -11.07 0.94
CA ASP A 33 -12.27 -11.50 0.92
C ASP A 33 -11.68 -11.34 -0.47
N PHE A 34 -10.45 -10.84 -0.54
CA PHE A 34 -9.70 -10.69 -1.78
C PHE A 34 -8.20 -10.52 -1.50
N ARG A 35 -7.38 -10.59 -2.55
CA ARG A 35 -5.96 -10.30 -2.48
C ARG A 35 -5.65 -9.00 -3.19
N ILE A 36 -4.68 -8.29 -2.65
CA ILE A 36 -4.04 -7.16 -3.32
C ILE A 36 -2.55 -7.39 -3.40
N GLU A 37 -1.93 -6.69 -4.34
CA GLU A 37 -0.50 -6.63 -4.51
C GLU A 37 -0.05 -5.17 -4.47
N VAL A 38 1.02 -4.88 -3.74
CA VAL A 38 1.57 -3.52 -3.62
C VAL A 38 3.00 -3.54 -4.13
N GLN A 39 3.27 -2.83 -5.22
CA GLN A 39 4.64 -2.68 -5.71
C GLN A 39 5.35 -1.64 -4.84
N VAL A 40 6.34 -2.07 -4.06
CA VAL A 40 7.06 -1.24 -3.10
C VAL A 40 8.43 -0.79 -3.60
N ALA A 41 8.99 -1.47 -4.60
CA ALA A 41 10.29 -1.14 -5.17
C ALA A 41 10.36 -1.44 -6.67
N ARG A 42 11.27 -0.76 -7.37
CA ARG A 42 11.62 -1.07 -8.75
C ARG A 42 12.45 -2.35 -8.79
N GLU A 43 12.25 -3.14 -9.83
CA GLU A 43 12.94 -4.40 -10.05
C GLU A 43 13.91 -4.32 -11.22
N ARG A 44 14.94 -5.16 -11.15
CA ARG A 44 15.83 -5.38 -12.28
C ARG A 44 15.12 -6.24 -13.30
N TYR A 45 15.29 -5.90 -14.58
CA TYR A 45 14.75 -6.69 -15.68
C TYR A 45 15.28 -8.15 -15.59
N PRO A 46 14.39 -9.17 -15.51
CA PRO A 46 14.82 -10.54 -15.28
C PRO A 46 15.38 -11.21 -16.56
N GLN A 47 16.36 -12.08 -16.38
CA GLN A 47 17.03 -12.79 -17.48
C GLN A 47 16.09 -13.70 -18.29
N HIS A 48 15.04 -14.22 -17.65
CA HIS A 48 14.05 -15.13 -18.25
C HIS A 48 12.65 -14.50 -18.28
N SER A 49 12.57 -13.23 -18.66
CA SER A 49 11.29 -12.52 -18.87
C SER A 49 10.63 -12.95 -20.19
N THR A 50 9.32 -13.18 -20.16
CA THR A 50 8.49 -13.27 -21.38
C THR A 50 8.08 -11.90 -21.92
N LEU A 51 8.22 -10.84 -21.10
CA LEU A 51 8.02 -9.45 -21.51
C LEU A 51 9.31 -8.88 -22.08
N THR A 52 9.22 -8.00 -23.06
CA THR A 52 10.34 -7.12 -23.44
C THR A 52 10.73 -6.21 -22.27
N LYS A 53 11.95 -5.65 -22.31
CA LYS A 53 12.40 -4.68 -21.30
C LYS A 53 11.45 -3.49 -21.17
N GLN A 54 10.93 -2.99 -22.29
CA GLN A 54 10.00 -1.86 -22.29
C GLN A 54 8.64 -2.23 -21.67
N GLU A 55 8.11 -3.41 -21.99
CA GLU A 55 6.87 -3.91 -21.39
C GLU A 55 7.03 -4.19 -19.90
N PHE A 56 8.19 -4.69 -19.47
CA PHE A 56 8.50 -4.89 -18.05
C PHE A 56 8.55 -3.54 -17.30
N GLU A 57 9.22 -2.53 -17.87
CA GLU A 57 9.25 -1.20 -17.27
C GLU A 57 7.83 -0.61 -17.17
N LYS A 58 7.02 -0.77 -18.23
CA LYS A 58 5.66 -0.26 -18.27
C LYS A 58 4.70 -1.01 -17.34
N SER A 59 4.77 -2.34 -17.26
CA SER A 59 3.81 -3.15 -16.50
C SER A 59 4.21 -3.40 -15.05
N VAL A 60 5.50 -3.49 -14.75
CA VAL A 60 6.00 -3.80 -13.39
C VAL A 60 6.56 -2.55 -12.72
N ASN A 61 7.61 -1.96 -13.27
CA ASN A 61 8.33 -0.88 -12.57
C ASN A 61 7.54 0.42 -12.48
N SER A 62 6.67 0.72 -13.45
CA SER A 62 5.81 1.91 -13.36
C SER A 62 4.63 1.72 -12.38
N SER A 63 4.48 0.53 -11.78
CA SER A 63 3.45 0.27 -10.76
C SER A 63 3.88 0.59 -9.32
N VAL A 64 5.13 1.00 -9.10
CA VAL A 64 5.64 1.30 -7.75
C VAL A 64 4.78 2.40 -7.11
N GLY A 65 4.40 2.16 -5.85
CA GLY A 65 3.50 3.04 -5.12
C GLY A 65 2.02 2.74 -5.32
N PHE A 66 1.67 1.77 -6.18
CA PHE A 66 0.28 1.38 -6.41
C PHE A 66 -0.12 0.09 -5.70
N ILE A 67 -1.39 0.08 -5.31
CA ILE A 67 -2.16 -1.10 -4.93
C ILE A 67 -2.85 -1.65 -6.17
N LYS A 68 -2.61 -2.93 -6.46
CA LYS A 68 -3.10 -3.68 -7.61
C LYS A 68 -4.03 -4.78 -7.13
N GLY A 69 -5.07 -5.09 -7.91
CA GLY A 69 -6.08 -6.08 -7.57
C GLY A 69 -7.37 -5.88 -8.36
N ASP A 70 -8.46 -6.51 -7.90
CA ASP A 70 -9.79 -6.33 -8.51
C ASP A 70 -10.23 -4.86 -8.41
N PRO A 71 -10.43 -4.14 -9.53
CA PRO A 71 -10.81 -2.72 -9.54
C PRO A 71 -12.12 -2.45 -8.79
N LEU A 72 -13.04 -3.42 -8.73
CA LEU A 72 -14.30 -3.28 -8.00
C LEU A 72 -14.12 -3.35 -6.48
N LYS A 73 -12.94 -3.76 -5.99
CA LYS A 73 -12.60 -3.88 -4.57
C LYS A 73 -11.69 -2.75 -4.09
N ILE A 74 -10.95 -2.10 -4.99
CA ILE A 74 -10.02 -1.01 -4.68
C ILE A 74 -10.79 0.33 -4.63
N THR A 75 -11.64 0.47 -3.62
CA THR A 75 -12.38 1.72 -3.34
C THR A 75 -11.53 2.70 -2.52
N PRO A 76 -11.84 4.01 -2.51
CA PRO A 76 -11.17 4.97 -1.65
C PRO A 76 -11.15 4.57 -0.17
N GLU A 77 -12.25 4.03 0.35
CA GLU A 77 -12.36 3.60 1.74
C GLU A 77 -11.48 2.38 2.04
N PHE A 78 -11.42 1.44 1.11
CA PHE A 78 -10.52 0.29 1.23
C PHE A 78 -9.05 0.75 1.26
N VAL A 79 -8.65 1.57 0.29
CA VAL A 79 -7.27 2.09 0.17
C VAL A 79 -6.90 2.89 1.42
N ALA A 80 -7.80 3.75 1.91
CA ALA A 80 -7.59 4.50 3.15
C ALA A 80 -7.47 3.58 4.37
N SER A 81 -8.32 2.56 4.49
CA SER A 81 -8.28 1.60 5.60
C SER A 81 -6.98 0.78 5.60
N PHE A 82 -6.52 0.35 4.43
CA PHE A 82 -5.24 -0.33 4.27
C PHE A 82 -4.05 0.55 4.70
N ASN A 83 -4.01 1.80 4.22
CA ASN A 83 -2.96 2.74 4.60
C ASN A 83 -3.01 3.07 6.10
N ARG A 84 -4.21 3.22 6.69
CA ARG A 84 -4.38 3.44 8.14
C ARG A 84 -3.83 2.26 8.96
N HIS A 85 -4.15 1.04 8.56
CA HIS A 85 -3.64 -0.16 9.24
C HIS A 85 -2.12 -0.20 9.21
N ARG A 86 -1.52 -0.02 8.03
CA ARG A 86 -0.07 0.06 7.88
C ARG A 86 0.57 1.20 8.66
N TYR A 87 -0.09 2.34 8.73
CA TYR A 87 0.40 3.49 9.48
C TYR A 87 0.41 3.20 10.99
N SER A 88 -0.62 2.52 11.50
CA SER A 88 -0.66 2.04 12.89
C SER A 88 0.53 1.13 13.20
N ASP A 89 0.79 0.14 12.35
CA ASP A 89 1.92 -0.79 12.53
C ASP A 89 3.27 -0.05 12.47
N TRP A 90 3.42 0.90 11.54
CA TRP A 90 4.60 1.73 11.43
C TRP A 90 4.82 2.60 12.67
N MET A 91 3.77 3.24 13.20
CA MET A 91 3.86 4.04 14.43
C MET A 91 4.30 3.19 15.62
N GLU A 92 3.77 1.97 15.74
CA GLU A 92 4.17 1.03 16.80
C GLU A 92 5.66 0.66 16.67
N GLN A 93 6.14 0.38 15.46
CA GLN A 93 7.55 0.08 15.19
C GLN A 93 8.46 1.27 15.51
N VAL A 94 8.11 2.47 15.03
CA VAL A 94 8.86 3.70 15.31
C VAL A 94 8.91 3.99 16.81
N SER A 95 7.79 3.81 17.51
CA SER A 95 7.73 4.01 18.96
C SER A 95 8.64 3.03 19.70
N LYS A 96 8.64 1.75 19.32
CA LYS A 96 9.53 0.73 19.91
C LYS A 96 11.01 1.05 19.67
N MET A 97 11.37 1.46 18.45
CA MET A 97 12.76 1.80 18.12
C MET A 97 13.25 3.01 18.90
N ARG A 98 12.41 4.04 19.07
CA ARG A 98 12.75 5.23 19.85
C ARG A 98 12.84 4.98 21.36
N ALA A 99 12.14 3.97 21.87
CA ALA A 99 12.18 3.62 23.28
C ALA A 99 13.46 2.87 23.69
N ASP A 100 14.26 2.39 22.72
CA ASP A 100 15.51 1.66 22.96
C ASP A 100 16.68 2.25 22.14
N PRO A 101 17.17 3.45 22.51
CA PRO A 101 18.27 4.10 21.79
C PRO A 101 19.59 3.32 21.87
N ASP A 102 19.80 2.52 22.91
CA ASP A 102 21.02 1.70 23.04
C ASP A 102 21.11 0.67 21.91
N ARG A 103 19.97 0.13 21.47
CA ARG A 103 19.90 -0.82 20.36
C ARG A 103 19.76 -0.17 19.00
N TYR A 104 18.97 0.90 18.90
CA TYR A 104 18.56 1.49 17.61
C TYR A 104 19.22 2.84 17.29
N GLY A 105 20.00 3.40 18.22
CA GLY A 105 20.61 4.72 18.11
C GLY A 105 19.59 5.84 18.02
N ASP A 106 20.01 6.97 17.44
CA ASP A 106 19.15 8.14 17.18
C ASP A 106 18.26 7.93 15.94
N TYR A 107 17.43 6.88 15.97
CA TYR A 107 16.58 6.54 14.84
C TYR A 107 15.58 7.67 14.50
N MET A 108 15.78 8.29 13.34
CA MET A 108 14.84 9.22 12.73
C MET A 108 14.15 8.56 11.52
N PRO A 109 12.82 8.36 11.58
CA PRO A 109 12.09 7.77 10.46
C PRO A 109 12.06 8.73 9.27
N SER A 110 12.23 8.19 8.06
CA SER A 110 12.26 8.96 6.82
C SER A 110 10.87 9.37 6.29
N GLY A 111 9.80 9.01 7.00
CA GLY A 111 8.40 9.21 6.62
C GLY A 111 7.66 7.88 6.32
N PHE A 112 6.36 8.00 6.04
CA PHE A 112 5.45 6.89 5.77
C PHE A 112 4.91 6.98 4.34
N ASN A 113 5.16 5.94 3.55
CA ASN A 113 4.68 5.86 2.18
C ASN A 113 3.18 5.56 2.14
N ILE A 114 2.41 6.45 1.50
CA ILE A 114 0.99 6.24 1.17
C ILE A 114 0.90 5.64 -0.22
N TYR A 115 0.11 4.58 -0.34
CA TYR A 115 -0.17 3.93 -1.61
C TYR A 115 -1.56 4.28 -2.09
N VAL A 116 -1.73 4.44 -3.40
CA VAL A 116 -3.03 4.64 -4.04
C VAL A 116 -3.40 3.41 -4.88
N GLY A 117 -4.69 3.20 -5.16
CA GLY A 117 -5.10 2.21 -6.14
C GLY A 117 -4.69 2.60 -7.55
N ALA A 118 -4.47 1.62 -8.42
CA ALA A 118 -4.31 1.86 -9.84
C ALA A 118 -4.87 0.73 -10.70
N VAL A 119 -5.22 1.07 -11.94
CA VAL A 119 -5.66 0.13 -12.97
C VAL A 119 -4.71 0.17 -14.16
N TYR A 120 -4.43 -0.98 -14.76
CA TYR A 120 -3.60 -1.07 -15.96
C TYR A 120 -4.46 -0.99 -17.22
N GLY A 121 -4.12 -0.08 -18.12
CA GLY A 121 -4.76 0.09 -19.42
C GLY A 121 -3.75 0.18 -20.57
N PRO A 122 -4.20 0.53 -21.79
CA PRO A 122 -3.33 0.66 -22.96
C PRO A 122 -2.15 1.60 -22.76
N GLU A 123 -2.35 2.68 -22.00
CA GLU A 123 -1.32 3.69 -21.70
C GLU A 123 -0.45 3.35 -20.48
N GLY A 124 -0.76 2.26 -19.77
CA GLY A 124 -0.05 1.86 -18.55
C GLY A 124 -0.92 1.99 -17.30
N TRP A 125 -0.27 2.17 -16.15
CA TRP A 125 -0.95 2.33 -14.87
C TRP A 125 -1.56 3.72 -14.73
N THR A 126 -2.84 3.76 -14.37
CA THR A 126 -3.56 5.01 -14.05
C THR A 126 -4.03 4.94 -12.61
N PRO A 127 -3.67 5.91 -11.74
CA PRO A 127 -4.14 5.95 -10.37
C PRO A 127 -5.65 6.16 -10.32
N THR A 128 -6.33 5.45 -9.42
CA THR A 128 -7.79 5.53 -9.23
C THR A 128 -8.19 6.50 -8.14
N GLN A 129 -7.25 6.91 -7.27
CA GLN A 129 -7.47 7.89 -6.22
C GLN A 129 -6.33 8.90 -6.18
N ARG A 130 -6.59 10.08 -5.61
CA ARG A 130 -5.57 11.10 -5.35
C ARG A 130 -4.85 10.82 -4.03
N PHE A 131 -3.56 11.12 -3.97
CA PHE A 131 -2.75 10.97 -2.77
C PHE A 131 -3.33 11.73 -1.57
N GLU A 132 -3.72 13.00 -1.76
CA GLU A 132 -4.20 13.86 -0.68
C GLU A 132 -5.50 13.34 -0.06
N GLU A 133 -6.38 12.79 -0.90
CA GLU A 133 -7.65 12.19 -0.51
C GLU A 133 -7.43 10.94 0.34
N VAL A 134 -6.62 10.00 -0.17
CA VAL A 134 -6.30 8.76 0.55
C VAL A 134 -5.61 9.06 1.87
N ARG A 135 -4.63 9.98 1.88
CA ARG A 135 -3.91 10.39 3.09
C ARG A 135 -4.88 10.95 4.14
N ALA A 136 -5.75 11.89 3.72
CA ALA A 136 -6.71 12.51 4.62
C ALA A 136 -7.69 11.47 5.20
N LEU A 137 -8.24 10.59 4.36
CA LEU A 137 -9.15 9.53 4.79
C LEU A 137 -8.47 8.50 5.69
N ALA A 138 -7.21 8.16 5.42
CA ALA A 138 -6.42 7.25 6.24
C ALA A 138 -6.10 7.85 7.62
N GLY A 139 -6.12 9.18 7.75
CA GLY A 139 -5.77 9.89 8.98
C GLY A 139 -4.26 10.05 9.18
N VAL A 140 -3.48 10.02 8.09
CA VAL A 140 -2.02 10.16 8.16
C VAL A 140 -1.63 11.64 8.12
N PRO A 141 -0.85 12.15 9.10
CA PRO A 141 -0.41 13.55 9.12
C PRO A 141 0.44 13.89 7.88
N LEU A 142 0.31 15.12 7.38
CA LEU A 142 0.98 15.55 6.14
C LEU A 142 2.51 15.57 6.30
N GLU A 143 2.99 15.85 7.50
CA GLU A 143 4.40 16.03 7.84
C GLU A 143 5.19 14.72 7.73
N VAL A 144 4.50 13.59 7.82
CA VAL A 144 5.11 12.25 7.70
C VAL A 144 4.68 11.51 6.44
N ALA A 145 3.63 11.96 5.75
CA ALA A 145 3.09 11.28 4.59
C ALA A 145 3.93 11.52 3.34
N LEU A 146 4.28 10.45 2.64
CA LEU A 146 5.03 10.48 1.39
C LEU A 146 4.22 9.81 0.28
N ASP A 147 4.12 10.46 -0.87
CA ASP A 147 3.50 9.86 -2.05
C ASP A 147 4.44 8.77 -2.61
N ALA A 148 4.04 7.51 -2.46
CA ALA A 148 4.85 6.38 -2.90
C ALA A 148 5.06 6.36 -4.42
N ALA A 149 4.15 6.94 -5.21
CA ALA A 149 4.23 6.96 -6.66
C ALA A 149 5.23 7.99 -7.20
N LEU A 150 5.57 9.02 -6.40
CA LEU A 150 6.52 10.06 -6.81
C LEU A 150 7.98 9.74 -6.44
N ARG A 151 8.24 8.73 -5.60
CA ARG A 151 9.60 8.41 -5.12
C ARG A 151 10.43 7.56 -6.08
N THR A 152 9.97 7.33 -7.31
CA THR A 152 10.63 6.45 -8.28
C THR A 152 11.49 7.13 -9.34
N HIS A 153 11.94 8.35 -9.08
CA HIS A 153 12.95 9.04 -9.89
C HIS A 153 14.29 9.10 -9.17
#